data_AF-A0A415FJS8-F1
#
_entry.id   AF-A0A415FJS8-F1
#
_cell.length_a   1.000
_cell.length_b   1.000
_cell.length_c   1.000
_cell.angle_alpha   90.00
_cell.angle_beta   90.00
_cell.angle_gamma   90.00
#
_symmetry.space_group_name_H-M   'P 1'
#
loop_
_entity.id
_entity.type
_entity.pdbx_description
1 polymer ?
#
loop_
_entity_poly.entity_id
_entity_poly.type
_entity_poly.pdbx_seq_one_letter_code
_entity_poly.pdbx_strand_id
1 'polypeptide(L)'
;RREGRPAGGCGAGRVRRGREAAQDAKKAADEAAEKEAQGAAGWFQSDNAEQAYKYLTDSSVSQYLEYTHIGAKDDATSLDNLLKALDMIDECNKLRAENGLEPLKVSETALAMAMVQANYAANGHYEHNYQYDNVGENLNWGFADDDPYDGWYTMEKETYDAAVKSGDYPDLASLSAYDVFRKYPDLYYKVGHYLNIVNPDYIATGMAYSGYGETNYDHAFTQEYFNDWNSYNTHDTVYDAAVYRTMVENYVNQVRSAQSTYDEALKKVDEAKKALDKANQAKADTTAAQAAAEQAQQAAKAEAAETAKVLIA
;
A
#
# COMPACT_ATOMS: atom_id res chain seq x y z
N ARG A 1 -50.27 -19.05 -29.24
CA ARG A 1 -49.04 -19.87 -29.06
C ARG A 1 -47.88 -18.89 -28.97
N ARG A 2 -47.26 -18.73 -27.80
CA ARG A 2 -46.03 -17.94 -27.64
C ARG A 2 -44.88 -18.80 -28.16
N GLU A 3 -44.30 -18.43 -29.28
CA GLU A 3 -43.05 -19.02 -29.75
C GLU A 3 -41.96 -18.72 -28.71
N GLY A 4 -41.34 -19.79 -28.20
CA GLY A 4 -40.29 -19.72 -27.21
C GLY A 4 -39.09 -19.00 -27.79
N ARG A 5 -38.67 -17.90 -27.15
CA ARG A 5 -37.33 -17.35 -27.36
C ARG A 5 -36.30 -18.47 -27.12
N PRO A 6 -35.38 -18.74 -28.06
CA PRO A 6 -34.42 -19.81 -27.89
C PRO A 6 -33.49 -19.48 -26.72
N ALA A 7 -33.47 -20.37 -25.71
CA ALA A 7 -32.61 -20.26 -24.52
C ALA A 7 -31.11 -20.11 -24.86
N GLY A 8 -30.69 -20.51 -26.07
CA GLY A 8 -29.31 -20.38 -26.57
C GLY A 8 -28.79 -18.92 -26.66
N GLY A 9 -29.65 -17.93 -26.88
CA GLY A 9 -29.23 -16.52 -26.92
C GLY A 9 -28.84 -15.95 -25.55
N CYS A 10 -29.41 -16.50 -24.47
CA CYS A 10 -29.15 -16.03 -23.10
C CYS A 10 -27.83 -16.57 -22.53
N GLY A 11 -27.45 -17.81 -22.90
CA GLY A 11 -26.20 -18.45 -22.47
C GLY A 11 -24.96 -17.84 -23.13
N ALA A 12 -24.98 -17.64 -24.46
CA ALA A 12 -23.87 -16.99 -25.19
C ALA A 12 -23.64 -15.55 -24.71
N GLY A 13 -24.72 -14.81 -24.39
CA GLY A 13 -24.63 -13.47 -23.80
C GLY A 13 -23.99 -13.44 -22.40
N ARG A 14 -24.21 -14.48 -21.58
CA ARG A 14 -23.54 -14.59 -20.26
C ARG A 14 -22.05 -14.86 -20.39
N VAL A 15 -21.64 -15.75 -21.29
CA VAL A 15 -20.23 -16.02 -21.56
C VAL A 15 -19.52 -14.76 -22.09
N ARG A 16 -20.17 -14.00 -22.97
CA ARG A 16 -19.60 -12.74 -23.50
C ARG A 16 -19.37 -11.70 -22.39
N ARG A 17 -20.40 -11.40 -21.58
CA ARG A 17 -20.26 -10.46 -20.46
C ARG A 17 -19.25 -10.92 -19.42
N GLY A 18 -19.18 -12.22 -19.15
CA GLY A 18 -18.16 -12.77 -18.27
C GLY A 18 -16.74 -12.54 -18.81
N ARG A 19 -16.53 -12.71 -20.12
CA ARG A 19 -15.23 -12.45 -20.74
C ARG A 19 -14.84 -10.98 -20.71
N GLU A 20 -15.80 -10.07 -20.94
CA GLU A 20 -15.60 -8.63 -20.81
C GLU A 20 -15.16 -8.28 -19.37
N ALA A 21 -15.90 -8.75 -18.36
CA ALA A 21 -15.54 -8.53 -16.95
C ALA A 21 -14.18 -9.13 -16.57
N ALA A 22 -13.81 -10.30 -17.12
CA ALA A 22 -12.50 -10.90 -16.90
C ALA A 22 -11.38 -10.12 -17.59
N GLN A 23 -11.64 -9.49 -18.74
CA GLN A 23 -10.67 -8.61 -19.40
C GLN A 23 -10.45 -7.32 -18.60
N ASP A 24 -11.52 -6.71 -18.09
CA ASP A 24 -11.42 -5.54 -17.21
C ASP A 24 -10.67 -5.87 -15.92
N ALA A 25 -10.99 -7.01 -15.29
CA ALA A 25 -10.29 -7.47 -14.10
C ALA A 25 -8.81 -7.80 -14.38
N LYS A 26 -8.50 -8.36 -15.57
CA LYS A 26 -7.10 -8.58 -15.98
C LYS A 26 -6.35 -7.25 -16.08
N LYS A 27 -6.94 -6.27 -16.76
CA LYS A 27 -6.33 -4.94 -16.90
C LYS A 27 -6.08 -4.32 -15.52
N ALA A 28 -7.06 -4.40 -14.61
CA ALA A 28 -6.89 -3.92 -13.24
C ALA A 28 -5.79 -4.68 -12.46
N ALA A 29 -5.64 -6.00 -12.67
CA ALA A 29 -4.57 -6.79 -12.07
C ALA A 29 -3.19 -6.42 -12.64
N ASP A 30 -3.09 -6.17 -13.95
CA ASP A 30 -1.86 -5.72 -14.59
C ASP A 30 -1.46 -4.31 -14.06
N GLU A 31 -2.41 -3.36 -14.00
CA GLU A 31 -2.20 -2.03 -13.42
C GLU A 31 -1.84 -2.09 -11.93
N ALA A 32 -2.42 -3.03 -11.18
CA ALA A 32 -2.08 -3.24 -9.78
C ALA A 32 -0.66 -3.78 -9.61
N ALA A 33 -0.20 -4.69 -10.48
CA ALA A 33 1.19 -5.16 -10.46
C ALA A 33 2.18 -4.01 -10.73
N GLU A 34 1.84 -3.09 -11.64
CA GLU A 34 2.63 -1.87 -11.86
C GLU A 34 2.65 -0.98 -10.60
N LYS A 35 1.50 -0.79 -9.94
CA LYS A 35 1.40 -0.01 -8.69
C LYS A 35 2.18 -0.62 -7.52
N GLU A 36 2.14 -1.95 -7.36
CA GLU A 36 2.96 -2.64 -6.35
C GLU A 36 4.46 -2.37 -6.61
N ALA A 37 4.89 -2.46 -7.87
CA ALA A 37 6.28 -2.17 -8.26
C ALA A 37 6.66 -0.68 -8.13
N GLN A 38 5.68 0.24 -8.15
CA GLN A 38 5.91 1.66 -7.91
C GLN A 38 5.97 2.01 -6.41
N GLY A 39 5.56 1.11 -5.52
CA GLY A 39 5.64 1.32 -4.08
C GLY A 39 4.99 2.63 -3.61
N ALA A 40 5.64 3.29 -2.64
CA ALA A 40 5.24 4.59 -2.11
C ALA A 40 5.19 5.68 -3.19
N ALA A 41 6.04 5.62 -4.22
CA ALA A 41 5.98 6.58 -5.32
C ALA A 41 4.65 6.48 -6.10
N GLY A 42 4.16 5.26 -6.31
CA GLY A 42 2.84 5.01 -6.91
C GLY A 42 1.68 5.47 -6.03
N TRP A 43 1.82 5.33 -4.70
CA TRP A 43 0.87 5.90 -3.74
C TRP A 43 0.83 7.44 -3.82
N PHE A 44 1.99 8.10 -3.75
CA PHE A 44 2.10 9.56 -3.86
C PHE A 44 1.50 10.11 -5.16
N GLN A 45 1.71 9.42 -6.28
CA GLN A 45 1.04 9.80 -7.54
C GLN A 45 -0.49 9.68 -7.44
N SER A 46 -1.00 8.65 -6.77
CA SER A 46 -2.43 8.43 -6.64
C SER A 46 -3.13 9.44 -5.74
N ASP A 47 -2.40 10.00 -4.76
CA ASP A 47 -2.90 11.05 -3.86
C ASP A 47 -2.59 12.48 -4.36
N ASN A 48 -1.94 12.62 -5.52
CA ASN A 48 -1.47 13.88 -6.10
C ASN A 48 -0.39 14.60 -5.26
N ALA A 49 0.42 13.83 -4.53
CA ALA A 49 1.56 14.29 -3.74
C ALA A 49 2.79 14.54 -4.63
N GLU A 50 2.69 15.51 -5.54
CA GLU A 50 3.72 15.75 -6.56
C GLU A 50 5.12 16.01 -5.98
N GLN A 51 5.19 16.70 -4.84
CA GLN A 51 6.46 17.04 -4.18
C GLN A 51 7.12 15.79 -3.58
N ALA A 52 6.35 14.96 -2.86
CA ALA A 52 6.82 13.69 -2.32
C ALA A 52 7.31 12.75 -3.44
N TYR A 53 6.55 12.67 -4.54
CA TYR A 53 6.98 11.91 -5.72
C TYR A 53 8.31 12.41 -6.30
N LYS A 54 8.49 13.74 -6.42
CA LYS A 54 9.74 14.33 -6.92
C LYS A 54 10.92 14.02 -6.00
N TYR A 55 10.73 14.01 -4.67
CA TYR A 55 11.80 13.65 -3.74
C TYR A 55 12.33 12.23 -3.93
N LEU A 56 11.51 11.32 -4.48
CA LEU A 56 11.93 9.96 -4.80
C LEU A 56 12.47 9.78 -6.23
N THR A 57 12.29 10.77 -7.12
CA THR A 57 12.47 10.55 -8.57
C THR A 57 13.27 11.61 -9.32
N ASP A 58 13.43 12.81 -8.75
CA ASP A 58 13.98 13.97 -9.46
C ASP A 58 15.25 14.49 -8.77
N SER A 59 16.39 14.34 -9.47
CA SER A 59 17.71 14.74 -8.97
C SER A 59 17.89 16.25 -8.81
N SER A 60 16.94 17.07 -9.29
CA SER A 60 16.96 18.52 -9.07
C SER A 60 16.50 18.93 -7.68
N VAL A 61 15.80 18.05 -6.95
CA VAL A 61 15.30 18.31 -5.60
C VAL A 61 15.79 17.29 -4.56
N SER A 62 16.38 16.18 -5.00
CA SER A 62 16.85 15.10 -4.12
C SER A 62 18.19 14.54 -4.60
N GLN A 63 19.11 14.34 -3.67
CA GLN A 63 20.40 13.69 -3.87
C GLN A 63 20.33 12.23 -3.42
N TYR A 64 21.35 11.43 -3.78
CA TYR A 64 21.49 10.03 -3.35
C TYR A 64 20.40 9.07 -3.86
N LEU A 65 19.68 9.46 -4.92
CA LEU A 65 18.62 8.64 -5.53
C LEU A 65 19.13 7.30 -6.07
N GLU A 66 20.44 7.14 -6.29
CA GLU A 66 21.04 5.86 -6.66
C GLU A 66 20.82 4.75 -5.62
N TYR A 67 20.54 5.07 -4.36
CA TYR A 67 20.23 4.10 -3.30
C TYR A 67 18.72 3.83 -3.14
N THR A 68 17.86 4.63 -3.80
CA THR A 68 16.41 4.46 -3.74
C THR A 68 15.94 3.62 -4.91
N HIS A 69 15.63 2.35 -4.64
CA HIS A 69 15.13 1.37 -5.59
C HIS A 69 13.61 1.25 -5.43
N ILE A 70 12.89 2.14 -6.12
CA ILE A 70 11.43 2.30 -6.00
C ILE A 70 10.70 0.95 -6.01
N GLY A 71 9.95 0.69 -4.94
CA GLY A 71 9.08 -0.48 -4.78
C GLY A 71 9.82 -1.81 -4.59
N ALA A 72 11.15 -1.83 -4.52
CA ALA A 72 11.89 -3.04 -4.19
C ALA A 72 11.58 -3.47 -2.75
N LYS A 73 11.48 -4.79 -2.52
CA LYS A 73 10.98 -5.39 -1.28
C LYS A 73 11.56 -4.77 0.00
N ASP A 74 12.87 -4.59 0.04
CA ASP A 74 13.61 -4.18 1.22
C ASP A 74 13.90 -2.66 1.23
N ASP A 75 13.58 -1.97 0.14
CA ASP A 75 13.70 -0.52 0.02
C ASP A 75 12.66 0.20 0.88
N ALA A 76 13.01 1.37 1.43
CA ALA A 76 12.08 2.16 2.22
C ALA A 76 10.80 2.55 1.48
N THR A 77 10.82 2.56 0.15
CA THR A 77 9.68 2.86 -0.70
C THR A 77 8.76 1.65 -0.95
N SER A 78 9.04 0.45 -0.45
CA SER A 78 8.15 -0.69 -0.59
C SER A 78 6.81 -0.44 0.14
N LEU A 79 5.70 -1.01 -0.34
CA LEU A 79 4.40 -0.84 0.33
C LEU A 79 4.39 -1.46 1.74
N ASP A 80 5.15 -2.53 1.97
CA ASP A 80 5.30 -3.13 3.30
C ASP A 80 6.07 -2.19 4.23
N ASN A 81 7.17 -1.57 3.76
CA ASN A 81 7.95 -0.65 4.58
C ASN A 81 7.25 0.70 4.79
N LEU A 82 6.42 1.14 3.84
CA LEU A 82 5.51 2.28 4.05
C LEU A 82 4.51 1.97 5.19
N LEU A 83 3.88 0.81 5.21
CA LEU A 83 2.98 0.43 6.31
C LEU A 83 3.72 0.34 7.65
N LYS A 84 4.94 -0.23 7.66
CA LYS A 84 5.79 -0.28 8.85
C LYS A 84 6.16 1.12 9.36
N ALA A 85 6.45 2.06 8.46
CA ALA A 85 6.68 3.45 8.82
C ALA A 85 5.46 4.09 9.51
N LEU A 86 4.24 3.76 9.07
CA LEU A 86 3.04 4.23 9.75
C LEU A 86 2.88 3.64 11.15
N ASP A 87 3.25 2.37 11.36
CA ASP A 87 3.24 1.75 12.70
C ASP A 87 4.18 2.50 13.65
N MET A 88 5.33 2.93 13.15
CA MET A 88 6.30 3.72 13.90
C MET A 88 5.83 5.16 14.15
N ILE A 89 5.07 5.78 13.24
CA ILE A 89 4.46 7.09 13.48
C ILE A 89 3.39 6.99 14.58
N ASP A 90 2.59 5.91 14.59
CA ASP A 90 1.61 5.68 15.65
C ASP A 90 2.28 5.51 17.02
N GLU A 91 3.42 4.81 17.08
CA GLU A 91 4.21 4.72 18.32
C GLU A 91 4.78 6.08 18.74
N CYS A 92 5.35 6.87 17.82
CA CYS A 92 5.78 8.24 18.11
C CYS A 92 4.66 9.07 18.74
N ASN A 93 3.46 9.01 18.16
CA ASN A 93 2.30 9.76 18.61
C ASN A 93 1.78 9.27 19.98
N LYS A 94 1.89 7.97 20.27
CA LYS A 94 1.63 7.43 21.61
C LYS A 94 2.64 7.98 22.63
N LEU A 95 3.94 7.97 22.33
CA LEU A 95 4.99 8.52 23.20
C LEU A 95 4.81 10.03 23.42
N ARG A 96 4.44 10.77 22.38
CA ARG A 96 4.09 12.21 22.49
C ARG A 96 2.89 12.45 23.39
N ALA A 97 1.84 11.63 23.29
CA ALA A 97 0.68 11.72 24.16
C ALA A 97 1.02 11.47 25.64
N GLU A 98 1.96 10.56 25.95
CA GLU A 98 2.48 10.35 27.31
C GLU A 98 3.17 11.61 27.88
N ASN A 99 3.67 12.49 27.02
CA ASN A 99 4.26 13.78 27.37
C ASN A 99 3.25 14.94 27.28
N GLY A 100 1.97 14.66 27.08
CA GLY A 100 0.91 15.67 26.97
C GLY A 100 0.99 16.52 25.69
N LEU A 101 1.64 16.00 24.64
CA LEU A 101 1.76 16.67 23.35
C LEU A 101 0.68 16.19 22.38
N GLU A 102 0.28 17.08 21.47
CA GLU A 102 -0.58 16.73 20.35
C GLU A 102 0.15 15.77 19.39
N PRO A 103 -0.60 14.85 18.75
CA PRO A 103 -0.04 13.95 17.75
C PRO A 103 0.47 14.74 16.54
N LEU A 104 1.60 14.31 15.99
CA LEU A 104 2.11 14.79 14.72
C LEU A 104 1.23 14.28 13.59
N LYS A 105 1.00 15.16 12.62
CA LYS A 105 0.38 14.80 11.35
C LYS A 105 1.38 14.10 10.44
N VAL A 106 0.89 13.29 9.50
CA VAL A 106 1.72 12.67 8.48
C VAL A 106 1.88 13.64 7.32
N SER A 107 3.14 13.90 6.94
CA SER A 107 3.53 14.64 5.75
C SER A 107 4.12 13.67 4.74
N GLU A 108 3.59 13.67 3.52
CA GLU A 108 4.10 12.81 2.45
C GLU A 108 5.46 13.26 1.97
N THR A 109 5.71 14.57 1.99
CA THR A 109 7.03 15.13 1.72
C THR A 109 8.05 14.66 2.76
N ALA A 110 7.72 14.70 4.06
CA ALA A 110 8.59 14.18 5.10
C ALA A 110 8.79 12.66 4.98
N LEU A 111 7.76 11.90 4.59
CA LEU A 111 7.89 10.46 4.32
C LEU A 111 8.90 10.21 3.18
N ALA A 112 8.81 10.96 2.09
CA ALA A 112 9.72 10.80 0.96
C ALA A 112 11.17 11.16 1.34
N MET A 113 11.38 12.24 2.09
CA MET A 113 12.69 12.62 2.63
C MET A 113 13.27 11.54 3.53
N ALA A 114 12.45 11.02 4.45
CA ALA A 114 12.82 9.92 5.33
C ALA A 114 13.20 8.68 4.51
N MET A 115 12.45 8.32 3.47
CA MET A 115 12.77 7.16 2.63
C MET A 115 14.14 7.28 1.95
N VAL A 116 14.46 8.47 1.43
CA VAL A 116 15.78 8.73 0.82
C VAL A 116 16.88 8.62 1.86
N GLN A 117 16.69 9.19 3.05
CA GLN A 117 17.67 9.10 4.14
C GLN A 117 17.85 7.66 4.63
N ALA A 118 16.77 6.88 4.79
CA ALA A 118 16.84 5.49 5.23
C ALA A 118 17.62 4.64 4.22
N ASN A 119 17.31 4.80 2.94
CA ASN A 119 17.98 4.06 1.87
C ASN A 119 19.46 4.45 1.74
N TYR A 120 19.78 5.74 1.87
CA TYR A 120 21.18 6.20 1.96
C TYR A 120 21.88 5.53 3.15
N ALA A 121 21.29 5.61 4.34
CA ALA A 121 21.90 5.13 5.56
C ALA A 121 22.09 3.60 5.59
N ALA A 122 21.12 2.85 5.08
CA ALA A 122 21.17 1.39 4.95
C ALA A 122 22.23 0.88 3.96
N ASN A 123 22.79 1.76 3.13
CA ASN A 123 23.83 1.43 2.15
C ASN A 123 25.24 1.85 2.60
N GLY A 124 25.50 1.79 3.91
CA GLY A 124 26.83 1.95 4.49
C GLY A 124 27.24 3.39 4.81
N HIS A 125 26.27 4.30 4.91
CA HIS A 125 26.49 5.70 5.25
C HIS A 125 25.94 5.97 6.66
N TYR A 126 26.83 6.23 7.62
CA TYR A 126 26.48 6.26 9.04
C TYR A 126 26.30 7.70 9.55
N GLU A 127 25.57 8.50 8.78
CA GLU A 127 25.36 9.92 9.06
C GLU A 127 24.06 10.44 8.42
N HIS A 128 23.61 11.60 8.90
CA HIS A 128 22.59 12.39 8.23
C HIS A 128 23.10 12.84 6.86
N ASN A 129 22.29 12.74 5.81
CA ASN A 129 22.70 13.15 4.46
C ASN A 129 22.79 14.68 4.28
N TYR A 130 22.24 15.46 5.22
CA TYR A 130 22.22 16.93 5.25
C TYR A 130 21.69 17.62 3.98
N GLN A 131 20.85 16.94 3.18
CA GLN A 131 20.38 17.49 1.91
C GLN A 131 19.15 18.40 2.03
N TYR A 132 18.43 18.34 3.16
CA TYR A 132 17.22 19.11 3.41
C TYR A 132 17.46 20.13 4.54
N ASP A 133 17.41 21.43 4.21
CA ASP A 133 17.59 22.47 5.21
C ASP A 133 16.33 22.61 6.09
N ASN A 134 16.53 22.92 7.37
CA ASN A 134 15.46 23.23 8.33
C ASN A 134 14.42 22.10 8.51
N VAL A 135 14.89 20.87 8.53
CA VAL A 135 14.12 19.66 8.88
C VAL A 135 14.77 19.05 10.12
N GLY A 136 13.97 18.66 11.12
CA GLY A 136 14.48 17.89 12.25
C GLY A 136 14.60 16.43 11.84
N GLU A 137 15.66 15.73 12.24
CA GLU A 137 15.87 14.33 11.86
C GLU A 137 16.31 13.50 13.09
N ASN A 138 15.73 12.31 13.24
CA ASN A 138 16.29 11.22 14.02
C ASN A 138 16.77 10.11 13.09
N LEU A 139 17.92 9.50 13.40
CA LEU A 139 18.51 8.43 12.60
C LEU A 139 19.05 7.32 13.51
N ASN A 140 18.86 6.07 13.10
CA ASN A 140 19.40 4.90 13.78
C ASN A 140 19.64 3.74 12.80
N TRP A 141 20.51 2.83 13.21
CA TRP A 141 20.73 1.53 12.58
C TRP A 141 20.47 0.44 13.61
N GLY A 142 19.88 -0.66 13.17
CA GLY A 142 19.51 -1.75 14.06
C GLY A 142 19.18 -3.02 13.30
N PHE A 143 18.71 -4.04 14.00
CA PHE A 143 18.10 -5.21 13.38
C PHE A 143 16.68 -4.90 12.88
N ALA A 144 16.16 -5.79 12.04
CA ALA A 144 14.84 -5.62 11.41
C ALA A 144 13.69 -5.47 12.44
N ASP A 145 13.85 -6.13 13.59
CA ASP A 145 12.91 -6.18 14.71
C ASP A 145 13.24 -5.20 15.84
N ASP A 146 14.27 -4.38 15.68
CA ASP A 146 14.58 -3.32 16.65
C ASP A 146 13.50 -2.23 16.62
N ASP A 147 13.20 -1.71 17.80
CA ASP A 147 12.43 -0.48 17.97
C ASP A 147 13.40 0.69 18.15
N PRO A 148 13.49 1.64 17.20
CA PRO A 148 14.39 2.77 17.34
C PRO A 148 14.02 3.68 18.53
N TYR A 149 12.78 3.63 19.02
CA TYR A 149 12.34 4.40 20.18
C TYR A 149 12.89 3.88 21.52
N ASP A 150 13.39 2.63 21.60
CA ASP A 150 14.14 2.18 22.78
C ASP A 150 15.39 3.04 23.00
N GLY A 151 16.11 3.32 21.91
CA GLY A 151 17.23 4.25 21.93
C GLY A 151 16.75 5.71 22.01
N TRP A 152 16.03 6.16 20.98
CA TRP A 152 15.68 7.56 20.79
C TRP A 152 14.84 8.15 21.92
N TYR A 153 13.91 7.38 22.49
CA TYR A 153 13.03 7.86 23.55
C TYR A 153 13.45 7.30 24.90
N THR A 154 13.43 5.98 25.09
CA THR A 154 13.55 5.38 26.43
C THR A 154 14.91 5.67 27.08
N MET A 155 16.01 5.34 26.39
CA MET A 155 17.37 5.52 26.92
C MET A 155 17.77 7.01 27.02
N GLU A 156 17.46 7.79 25.99
CA GLU A 156 17.79 9.21 25.98
C GLU A 156 16.98 10.03 26.98
N LYS A 157 15.70 9.67 27.19
CA LYS A 157 14.87 10.27 28.25
C LYS A 157 15.44 10.01 29.63
N GLU A 158 15.92 8.80 29.91
CA GLU A 158 16.58 8.50 31.19
C GLU A 158 17.81 9.40 31.40
N THR A 159 18.61 9.58 30.34
CA THR A 159 19.79 10.47 30.35
C THR A 159 19.39 11.93 30.58
N TYR A 160 18.33 12.40 29.92
CA TYR A 160 17.79 13.75 30.10
C TYR A 160 17.27 13.97 31.52
N ASP A 161 16.45 13.05 32.03
CA ASP A 161 15.88 13.13 33.39
C ASP A 161 16.97 13.13 34.47
N ALA A 162 18.05 12.36 34.27
CA ALA A 162 19.21 12.38 35.15
C ALA A 162 19.95 13.72 35.11
N ALA A 163 20.13 14.30 33.92
CA ALA A 163 20.75 15.61 33.74
C ALA A 163 19.94 16.74 34.41
N VAL A 164 18.60 16.70 34.29
CA VAL A 164 17.70 17.65 35.00
C VAL A 164 17.86 17.51 36.51
N LYS A 165 17.95 16.27 37.03
CA LYS A 165 18.07 16.01 38.48
C LYS A 165 19.45 16.34 39.05
N SER A 166 20.52 16.33 38.26
CA SER A 166 21.88 16.54 38.77
C SER A 166 22.11 17.97 39.28
N GLY A 167 21.38 18.94 38.71
CA GLY A 167 21.56 20.36 39.01
C GLY A 167 22.70 21.02 38.24
N ASP A 168 23.45 20.28 37.42
CA ASP A 168 24.54 20.80 36.58
C ASP A 168 24.00 21.65 35.41
N TYR A 169 22.73 21.45 35.05
CA TYR A 169 22.04 22.13 33.95
C TYR A 169 20.81 22.88 34.48
N PRO A 170 21.00 24.04 35.15
CA PRO A 170 19.97 24.67 35.99
C PRO A 170 18.72 25.17 35.24
N ASP A 171 18.78 25.33 33.92
CA ASP A 171 17.68 25.79 33.07
C ASP A 171 17.24 24.77 32.01
N LEU A 172 17.81 23.55 32.02
CA LEU A 172 17.61 22.53 30.97
C LEU A 172 16.14 22.26 30.64
N ALA A 173 15.31 22.14 31.68
CA ALA A 173 13.88 21.85 31.53
C ALA A 173 13.07 22.98 30.85
N SER A 174 13.66 24.17 30.70
CA SER A 174 13.02 25.33 30.07
C SER A 174 13.57 25.68 28.69
N LEU A 175 14.60 24.96 28.23
CA LEU A 175 15.26 25.21 26.95
C LEU A 175 14.57 24.45 25.82
N SER A 176 14.48 25.09 24.65
CA SER A 176 14.16 24.40 23.39
C SER A 176 15.29 23.42 23.01
N ALA A 177 15.01 22.45 22.14
CA ALA A 177 16.04 21.55 21.62
C ALA A 177 17.23 22.33 21.00
N TYR A 178 16.94 23.40 20.26
CA TYR A 178 17.93 24.30 19.70
C TYR A 178 18.78 25.00 20.76
N ASP A 179 18.16 25.49 21.83
CA ASP A 179 18.90 26.13 22.92
C ASP A 179 19.75 25.12 23.70
N VAL A 180 19.29 23.87 23.87
CA VAL A 180 20.10 22.79 24.43
C VAL A 180 21.31 22.50 23.54
N PHE A 181 21.14 22.39 22.22
CA PHE A 181 22.26 22.26 21.27
C PHE A 181 23.28 23.40 21.40
N ARG A 182 22.79 24.64 21.49
CA ARG A 182 23.63 25.85 21.56
C ARG A 182 24.37 25.99 22.89
N LYS A 183 23.70 25.67 24.00
CA LYS A 183 24.20 25.92 25.35
C LYS A 183 24.92 24.71 25.96
N TYR A 184 24.43 23.51 25.68
CA TYR A 184 24.89 22.23 26.24
C TYR A 184 25.12 21.19 25.12
N PRO A 185 26.02 21.43 24.16
CA PRO A 185 26.21 20.57 23.00
C PRO A 185 26.56 19.11 23.37
N ASP A 186 27.42 18.91 24.37
CA ASP A 186 27.81 17.57 24.83
C ASP A 186 26.65 16.77 25.42
N LEU A 187 25.66 17.46 26.00
CA LEU A 187 24.44 16.82 26.47
C LEU A 187 23.50 16.58 25.28
N TYR A 188 23.32 17.56 24.40
CA TYR A 188 22.46 17.45 23.22
C TYR A 188 22.79 16.21 22.38
N TYR A 189 24.07 15.91 22.14
CA TYR A 189 24.48 14.69 21.41
C TYR A 189 24.09 13.36 22.09
N LYS A 190 23.57 13.39 23.32
CA LYS A 190 23.11 12.21 24.08
C LYS A 190 21.60 12.20 24.31
N VAL A 191 20.89 13.28 24.01
CA VAL A 191 19.44 13.42 24.29
C VAL A 191 18.67 14.02 23.12
N GLY A 192 19.35 14.26 21.98
CA GLY A 192 18.81 15.00 20.86
C GLY A 192 17.62 14.30 20.21
N HIS A 193 17.64 12.98 20.12
CA HIS A 193 16.53 12.22 19.54
C HIS A 193 15.29 12.30 20.44
N TYR A 194 15.47 12.20 21.76
CA TYR A 194 14.39 12.39 22.72
C TYR A 194 13.81 13.79 22.59
N LEU A 195 14.67 14.81 22.54
CA LEU A 195 14.26 16.21 22.40
C LEU A 195 13.49 16.48 21.09
N ASN A 196 13.82 15.78 20.00
CA ASN A 196 13.03 15.85 18.76
C ASN A 196 11.63 15.27 18.95
N ILE A 197 11.52 14.08 19.55
CA ILE A 197 10.23 13.40 19.78
C ILE A 197 9.30 14.26 20.65
N VAL A 198 9.84 14.86 21.72
CA VAL A 198 9.06 15.69 22.65
C VAL A 198 9.05 17.18 22.32
N ASN A 199 9.49 17.57 21.12
CA ASN A 199 9.46 18.97 20.71
C ASN A 199 7.99 19.42 20.48
N PRO A 200 7.50 20.42 21.22
CA PRO A 200 6.13 20.92 21.04
C PRO A 200 5.92 21.72 19.76
N ASP A 201 7.01 22.19 19.13
CA ASP A 201 6.93 23.04 17.93
C ASP A 201 6.73 22.21 16.65
N TYR A 202 6.95 20.89 16.68
CA TYR A 202 6.69 20.03 15.52
C TYR A 202 5.20 19.78 15.31
N ILE A 203 4.77 19.93 14.06
CA ILE A 203 3.37 19.78 13.62
C ILE A 203 3.16 18.58 12.70
N ALA A 204 4.20 18.13 12.02
CA ALA A 204 4.14 17.02 11.07
C ALA A 204 5.44 16.20 11.05
N THR A 205 5.33 14.97 10.59
CA THR A 205 6.43 14.02 10.50
C THR A 205 6.31 13.08 9.30
N GLY A 206 7.42 12.47 8.95
CA GLY A 206 7.50 11.29 8.11
C GLY A 206 8.53 10.34 8.67
N MET A 207 8.25 9.04 8.60
CA MET A 207 9.12 7.98 9.07
C MET A 207 9.50 7.09 7.89
N ALA A 208 10.66 6.47 7.95
CA ALA A 208 11.03 5.43 7.03
C ALA A 208 11.86 4.35 7.70
N TYR A 209 11.68 3.14 7.20
CA TYR A 209 12.51 1.99 7.50
C TYR A 209 13.03 1.42 6.19
N SER A 210 14.35 1.31 6.05
CA SER A 210 15.00 0.56 4.98
C SER A 210 15.54 -0.73 5.57
N GLY A 211 15.25 -1.86 4.93
CA GLY A 211 15.54 -3.21 5.44
C GLY A 211 16.54 -3.97 4.60
N TYR A 212 17.47 -3.28 3.95
CA TYR A 212 18.51 -3.93 3.15
C TYR A 212 19.35 -4.90 3.99
N GLY A 213 19.97 -5.89 3.33
CA GLY A 213 20.95 -6.79 3.94
C GLY A 213 20.49 -7.63 5.14
N GLU A 214 21.45 -8.25 5.83
CA GLU A 214 21.19 -9.20 6.92
C GLU A 214 21.78 -8.74 8.27
N THR A 215 22.56 -7.66 8.28
CA THR A 215 23.23 -7.16 9.49
C THR A 215 22.52 -5.95 10.06
N ASN A 216 22.82 -5.65 11.34
CA ASN A 216 22.25 -4.49 12.03
C ASN A 216 22.66 -3.13 11.44
N TYR A 217 23.63 -3.10 10.53
CA TYR A 217 24.06 -1.88 9.85
C TYR A 217 23.45 -1.75 8.45
N ASP A 218 22.78 -2.79 7.97
CA ASP A 218 22.13 -2.77 6.67
C ASP A 218 20.67 -2.27 6.79
N HIS A 219 20.16 -2.07 8.01
CA HIS A 219 18.81 -1.59 8.26
C HIS A 219 18.90 -0.20 8.89
N ALA A 220 18.07 0.71 8.40
CA ALA A 220 18.07 2.09 8.85
C ALA A 220 16.66 2.56 9.18
N PHE A 221 16.55 3.31 10.27
CA PHE A 221 15.33 3.95 10.74
C PHE A 221 15.58 5.44 10.74
N THR A 222 14.70 6.20 10.12
CA THR A 222 14.79 7.66 10.12
C THR A 222 13.42 8.30 10.26
N GLN A 223 13.39 9.38 11.02
CA GLN A 223 12.19 10.19 11.22
C GLN A 223 12.50 11.65 10.96
N GLU A 224 11.78 12.22 10.01
CA GLU A 224 11.82 13.63 9.65
C GLU A 224 10.71 14.39 10.36
N TYR A 225 10.97 15.63 10.75
CA TYR A 225 10.07 16.48 11.52
C TYR A 225 9.99 17.90 10.94
N PHE A 226 8.77 18.42 10.85
CA PHE A 226 8.50 19.79 10.41
C PHE A 226 7.87 20.62 11.54
N ASN A 227 8.45 21.79 11.81
CA ASN A 227 7.95 22.79 12.77
C ASN A 227 7.10 23.87 12.09
N ASP A 228 7.53 24.33 10.92
CA ASP A 228 6.85 25.33 10.11
C ASP A 228 6.92 24.96 8.62
N TRP A 229 6.05 25.57 7.83
CA TRP A 229 6.07 25.43 6.37
C TRP A 229 7.22 26.27 5.78
N ASN A 230 8.15 25.60 5.11
CA ASN A 230 9.29 26.17 4.41
C ASN A 230 9.20 25.88 2.89
N SER A 231 10.19 26.28 2.10
CA SER A 231 10.17 26.10 0.64
C SER A 231 10.05 24.64 0.18
N TYR A 232 10.42 23.68 1.01
CA TYR A 232 10.39 22.25 0.69
C TYR A 232 9.01 21.61 0.86
N ASN A 233 8.17 22.17 1.75
CA ASN A 233 6.88 21.58 2.13
C ASN A 233 5.71 22.58 2.06
N THR A 234 5.90 23.80 1.54
CA THR A 234 4.84 24.85 1.53
C THR A 234 3.56 24.48 0.76
N HIS A 235 3.62 23.48 -0.13
CA HIS A 235 2.47 22.94 -0.87
C HIS A 235 2.08 21.53 -0.44
N ASP A 236 2.70 21.02 0.62
CA ASP A 236 2.45 19.68 1.11
C ASP A 236 1.09 19.61 1.81
N THR A 237 0.45 18.45 1.70
CA THR A 237 -0.79 18.16 2.43
C THR A 237 -0.44 17.28 3.61
N VAL A 238 -0.92 17.66 4.79
CA VAL A 238 -0.76 16.87 6.02
C VAL A 238 -2.07 16.28 6.48
N TYR A 239 -1.97 15.08 7.01
CA TYR A 239 -3.12 14.26 7.41
C TYR A 239 -2.99 13.85 8.87
N ASP A 240 -4.11 13.73 9.57
CA ASP A 240 -4.10 13.03 10.86
C ASP A 240 -3.64 11.57 10.63
N ALA A 241 -2.76 11.05 11.49
CA ALA A 241 -2.09 9.76 11.24
C ALA A 241 -3.06 8.60 10.95
N ALA A 242 -4.15 8.50 11.72
CA ALA A 242 -5.17 7.47 11.51
C ALA A 242 -5.91 7.61 10.16
N VAL A 243 -6.12 8.84 9.69
CA VAL A 243 -6.75 9.11 8.39
C VAL A 243 -5.80 8.67 7.28
N TYR A 244 -4.53 9.08 7.36
CA TYR A 244 -3.51 8.71 6.38
C TYR A 244 -3.30 7.21 6.29
N ARG A 245 -3.20 6.53 7.44
CA ARG A 245 -3.13 5.07 7.51
C ARG A 245 -4.29 4.42 6.77
N THR A 246 -5.51 4.88 7.01
CA THR A 246 -6.70 4.33 6.34
C THR A 246 -6.61 4.52 4.81
N MET A 247 -6.10 5.66 4.34
CA MET A 247 -5.90 5.94 2.93
C MET A 247 -4.88 4.97 2.29
N VAL A 248 -3.71 4.82 2.91
CA VAL A 248 -2.64 3.91 2.46
C VAL A 248 -3.10 2.45 2.50
N GLU A 249 -3.72 2.00 3.60
CA GLU A 249 -4.22 0.63 3.73
C GLU A 249 -5.26 0.30 2.65
N ASN A 250 -6.17 1.23 2.33
CA ASN A 250 -7.13 1.05 1.25
C ASN A 250 -6.45 0.92 -0.11
N TYR A 251 -5.44 1.73 -0.39
CA TYR A 251 -4.64 1.63 -1.60
C TYR A 251 -3.92 0.29 -1.70
N VAL A 252 -3.20 -0.12 -0.65
CA VAL A 252 -2.46 -1.38 -0.60
C VAL A 252 -3.42 -2.58 -0.76
N ASN A 253 -4.57 -2.54 -0.08
CA ASN A 253 -5.59 -3.58 -0.21
C ASN A 253 -6.17 -3.66 -1.63
N GLN A 254 -6.40 -2.52 -2.28
CA GLN A 254 -6.87 -2.49 -3.67
C GLN A 254 -5.83 -3.11 -4.61
N VAL A 255 -4.55 -2.76 -4.45
CA VAL A 255 -3.45 -3.32 -5.23
C VAL A 255 -3.36 -4.83 -5.05
N ARG A 256 -3.33 -5.31 -3.81
CA ARG A 256 -3.11 -6.73 -3.49
C ARG A 256 -4.30 -7.64 -3.79
N SER A 257 -5.52 -7.10 -3.85
CA SER A 257 -6.74 -7.87 -4.16
C SER A 257 -7.09 -7.94 -5.66
N ALA A 258 -6.38 -7.21 -6.53
CA ALA A 258 -6.70 -7.16 -7.95
C ALA A 258 -6.48 -8.52 -8.65
N GLN A 259 -5.40 -9.23 -8.32
CA GLN A 259 -5.11 -10.54 -8.90
C GLN A 259 -6.15 -11.60 -8.53
N SER A 260 -6.55 -11.67 -7.25
CA SER A 260 -7.60 -12.61 -6.83
C SER A 260 -8.95 -12.30 -7.49
N THR A 261 -9.26 -11.01 -7.68
CA THR A 261 -10.45 -10.57 -8.44
C THR A 261 -10.43 -11.06 -9.88
N TYR A 262 -9.28 -11.00 -10.55
CA TYR A 262 -9.11 -11.55 -11.89
C TYR A 262 -9.27 -13.08 -11.93
N ASP A 263 -8.65 -13.80 -10.99
CA ASP A 263 -8.76 -15.26 -10.89
C ASP A 263 -10.23 -15.71 -10.67
N GLU A 264 -10.98 -14.99 -9.83
CA GLU A 264 -12.41 -15.23 -9.65
C GLU A 264 -13.23 -14.93 -10.92
N ALA A 265 -12.89 -13.88 -11.66
CA ALA A 265 -13.55 -13.55 -12.91
C ALA A 265 -13.33 -14.65 -13.98
N LEU A 266 -12.11 -15.19 -14.07
CA LEU A 266 -11.80 -16.34 -14.94
C LEU A 266 -12.63 -17.57 -14.56
N LYS A 267 -12.74 -17.89 -13.27
CA LYS A 267 -13.55 -19.01 -12.80
C LYS A 267 -15.02 -18.87 -13.21
N LYS A 268 -15.60 -17.67 -13.07
CA LYS A 268 -16.99 -17.37 -13.50
C LYS A 268 -17.17 -17.54 -15.01
N VAL A 269 -16.18 -17.17 -15.82
CA VAL A 269 -16.20 -17.40 -17.27
C VAL A 269 -16.26 -18.89 -17.59
N ASP A 270 -15.44 -19.70 -16.93
CA ASP A 270 -15.40 -21.14 -17.18
C ASP A 270 -16.66 -21.86 -16.72
N GLU A 271 -17.25 -21.44 -15.60
CA GLU A 271 -18.56 -21.90 -15.15
C GLU A 271 -19.66 -21.55 -16.17
N ALA A 272 -19.63 -20.32 -16.70
CA ALA A 272 -20.58 -19.89 -17.73
C ALA A 272 -20.43 -20.68 -19.04
N LYS A 273 -19.19 -21.02 -19.44
CA LYS A 273 -18.93 -21.89 -20.61
C LYS A 273 -19.51 -23.30 -20.38
N LYS A 274 -19.21 -23.93 -19.24
CA LYS A 274 -19.76 -25.25 -18.88
C LYS A 274 -21.31 -25.25 -18.89
N ALA A 275 -21.93 -24.19 -18.37
CA ALA A 275 -23.38 -24.05 -18.38
C ALA A 275 -23.94 -23.89 -19.80
N LEU A 276 -23.25 -23.13 -20.67
CA LEU A 276 -23.62 -22.98 -22.08
C LEU A 276 -23.49 -24.32 -22.83
N ASP A 277 -22.41 -25.05 -22.63
CA ASP A 277 -22.19 -26.36 -23.27
C ASP A 277 -23.27 -27.37 -22.85
N LYS A 278 -23.60 -27.42 -21.55
CA LYS A 278 -24.70 -28.25 -21.04
C LYS A 278 -26.05 -27.85 -21.65
N ALA A 279 -26.32 -26.55 -21.80
CA ALA A 279 -27.55 -26.06 -22.42
C ALA A 279 -27.61 -26.41 -23.92
N ASN A 280 -26.49 -26.36 -24.62
CA ASN A 280 -26.38 -26.73 -26.03
C ASN A 280 -26.58 -28.24 -26.22
N GLN A 281 -25.99 -29.07 -25.36
CA GLN A 281 -26.19 -30.51 -25.36
C GLN A 281 -27.66 -30.87 -25.11
N ALA A 282 -28.29 -30.31 -24.07
CA ALA A 282 -29.70 -30.55 -23.79
C ALA A 282 -30.63 -30.13 -24.95
N LYS A 283 -30.28 -29.05 -25.67
CA LYS A 283 -31.02 -28.63 -26.87
C LYS A 283 -30.86 -29.63 -28.01
N ALA A 284 -29.66 -30.16 -28.23
CA ALA A 284 -29.40 -31.17 -29.25
C ALA A 284 -30.19 -32.45 -28.95
N ASP A 285 -30.14 -32.92 -27.70
CA ASP A 285 -30.88 -34.11 -27.25
C ASP A 285 -32.40 -33.95 -27.41
N THR A 286 -32.94 -32.77 -27.08
CA THR A 286 -34.37 -32.47 -27.25
C THR A 286 -34.78 -32.49 -28.73
N THR A 287 -33.94 -31.91 -29.60
CA THR A 287 -34.19 -31.90 -31.05
C THR A 287 -34.18 -33.32 -31.62
N ALA A 288 -33.22 -34.14 -31.19
CA ALA A 288 -33.13 -35.55 -31.60
C ALA A 288 -34.35 -36.36 -31.13
N ALA A 289 -34.80 -36.15 -29.89
CA ALA A 289 -36.00 -36.81 -29.36
C ALA A 289 -37.28 -36.40 -30.11
N GLN A 290 -37.42 -35.12 -30.49
CA GLN A 290 -38.54 -34.66 -31.32
C GLN A 290 -38.53 -35.31 -32.71
N ALA A 291 -37.37 -35.36 -33.37
CA ALA A 291 -37.23 -36.01 -34.68
C ALA A 291 -37.58 -37.51 -34.61
N ALA A 292 -37.13 -38.21 -33.57
CA ALA A 292 -37.47 -39.62 -33.35
C ALA A 292 -38.98 -39.81 -33.10
N ALA A 293 -39.60 -38.91 -32.33
CA ALA A 293 -41.05 -38.95 -32.09
C ALA A 293 -41.86 -38.68 -33.37
N GLU A 294 -41.43 -37.75 -34.22
CA GLU A 294 -42.07 -37.48 -35.52
C GLU A 294 -41.92 -38.66 -36.48
N GLN A 295 -40.74 -39.28 -36.54
CA GLN A 295 -40.52 -40.51 -37.32
C GLN A 295 -41.41 -41.65 -36.82
N ALA A 296 -41.49 -41.86 -35.50
CA ALA A 296 -42.38 -42.86 -34.92
C ALA A 296 -43.85 -42.57 -35.25
N GLN A 297 -44.26 -41.29 -35.24
CA GLN A 297 -45.62 -40.89 -35.59
C GLN A 297 -45.94 -41.10 -37.08
N GLN A 298 -44.98 -40.87 -37.98
CA GLN A 298 -45.12 -41.13 -39.41
C GLN A 298 -45.16 -42.63 -39.71
N ALA A 299 -44.29 -43.42 -39.08
CA ALA A 299 -44.28 -44.88 -39.20
C ALA A 299 -45.62 -45.48 -38.75
N ALA A 300 -46.13 -45.07 -37.59
CA ALA A 300 -47.43 -45.52 -37.09
C ALA A 300 -48.60 -45.17 -38.04
N LYS A 301 -48.56 -44.00 -38.69
CA LYS A 301 -49.56 -43.61 -39.71
C LYS A 301 -49.47 -44.45 -40.98
N ALA A 302 -48.27 -44.77 -41.44
CA ALA A 302 -48.06 -45.60 -42.62
C ALA A 302 -48.53 -47.04 -42.39
N GLU A 303 -48.22 -47.60 -41.23
CA GLU A 303 -48.61 -48.96 -40.82
C GLU A 303 -50.14 -49.09 -40.66
N ALA A 304 -50.80 -48.09 -40.07
CA ALA A 304 -52.25 -48.03 -40.00
C ALA A 304 -52.91 -47.94 -41.39
N ALA A 305 -52.31 -47.21 -42.34
CA ALA A 305 -52.81 -47.10 -43.71
C ALA A 305 -52.63 -48.39 -44.52
N GLU A 306 -51.53 -49.12 -44.31
CA GLU A 306 -51.30 -50.47 -44.86
C GLU A 306 -52.33 -51.47 -44.32
N THR A 307 -52.51 -51.51 -43.00
CA THR A 307 -53.46 -52.42 -42.34
C THR A 307 -54.90 -52.18 -42.80
N ALA A 308 -55.28 -50.91 -43.01
CA ALA A 308 -56.60 -50.55 -43.54
C ALA A 308 -56.81 -51.01 -45.00
N LYS A 309 -55.76 -51.08 -45.82
CA LYS A 309 -55.85 -51.61 -47.19
C LYS A 309 -56.04 -53.12 -47.22
N VAL A 310 -55.42 -53.85 -46.30
CA VAL A 310 -55.54 -55.32 -46.18
C VAL A 310 -56.93 -55.74 -45.70
N LEU A 311 -57.60 -54.93 -44.88
CA LEU A 311 -58.94 -55.19 -44.36
C LEU A 311 -60.08 -54.91 -45.35
N ILE A 312 -59.80 -54.27 -46.49
CA ILE A 312 -60.79 -53.90 -47.52
C ILE A 312 -60.65 -54.77 -48.78
N ALA A 313 -59.62 -55.63 -48.84
CA ALA A 313 -59.42 -56.64 -49.88
C ALA A 313 -60.03 -57.99 -49.46
#